data_AF-A0A6G3XE60-F1
#
_entry.id   AF-A0A6G3XE60-F1
#
_cell.length_a   1.000
_cell.length_b   1.000
_cell.length_c   1.000
_cell.angle_alpha   90.00
_cell.angle_beta   90.00
_cell.angle_gamma   90.00
#
_symmetry.space_group_name_H-M   'P 1'
#
loop_
_entity.id
_entity.type
_entity.pdbx_description
1 polymer ?
#
loop_
_entity_poly.entity_id
_entity_poly.type
_entity_poly.pdbx_seq_one_letter_code
_entity_poly.pdbx_strand_id
1 'polypeptide(L)'
;MTSEISGTGRAFGRVGIWSGALHASRVDDAGGKAIAEALAELEELGYGTVWIGGSPTPEDAAAVVAATRSITVATGILSIWNHTAEEAAAAISAIDPGARRRFVLGLGVSHGPMVPQYAKPYSAMVSYLDALDAAEPSVGAGHRVLAALGPKMLKLAAGRSLGAHPYLVTTEHTAEARAALGPDAL
;
A
#
# COMPACT_ATOMS: atom_id res chain seq x y z
N MET A 1 16.58 -3.76 -22.60
CA MET A 1 16.12 -4.44 -21.37
C MET A 1 15.40 -3.39 -20.54
N THR A 2 14.21 -3.02 -21.01
CA THR A 2 13.35 -1.96 -20.46
C THR A 2 11.93 -2.30 -20.93
N SER A 3 11.23 -3.10 -20.13
CA SER A 3 9.81 -3.40 -20.32
C SER A 3 9.23 -3.82 -18.98
N GLU A 4 9.21 -2.90 -18.03
CA GLU A 4 8.35 -3.00 -16.84
C GLU A 4 7.65 -1.64 -16.74
N ILE A 5 6.36 -1.62 -16.39
CA ILE A 5 5.50 -0.43 -16.30
C ILE A 5 4.86 0.02 -17.63
N SER A 6 4.13 -0.89 -18.30
CA SER A 6 3.04 -0.49 -19.22
C SER A 6 1.70 -1.14 -18.83
N GLY A 7 1.56 -1.61 -17.59
CA GLY A 7 0.44 -2.48 -17.18
C GLY A 7 -0.12 -2.25 -15.78
N THR A 8 0.12 -1.10 -15.16
CA THR A 8 -0.27 -0.83 -13.76
C THR A 8 -1.78 -0.96 -13.54
N GLY A 9 -2.63 -0.45 -14.44
CA GLY A 9 -4.09 -0.66 -14.36
C GLY A 9 -4.55 -2.11 -14.49
N ARG A 10 -3.73 -3.00 -15.09
CA ARG A 10 -4.04 -4.42 -15.25
C ARG A 10 -3.65 -5.25 -14.02
N ALA A 11 -2.65 -4.79 -13.25
CA ALA A 11 -2.18 -5.47 -12.04
C ALA A 11 -3.15 -5.33 -10.86
N PHE A 12 -3.78 -4.16 -10.68
CA PHE A 12 -4.75 -3.95 -9.60
C PHE A 12 -6.15 -4.55 -9.89
N GLY A 13 -6.41 -4.89 -11.15
CA GLY A 13 -7.73 -5.28 -11.65
C GLY A 13 -8.77 -4.17 -11.54
N ARG A 14 -10.02 -4.51 -11.89
CA ARG A 14 -11.13 -3.55 -11.95
C ARG A 14 -11.77 -3.29 -10.57
N VAL A 15 -11.79 -4.32 -9.73
CA VAL A 15 -12.40 -4.29 -8.39
C VAL A 15 -11.42 -4.91 -7.41
N GLY A 16 -11.21 -4.21 -6.30
CA GLY A 16 -10.44 -4.71 -5.16
C GLY A 16 -11.27 -4.68 -3.87
N ILE A 17 -10.86 -5.47 -2.90
CA ILE A 17 -11.49 -5.57 -1.58
C ILE A 17 -10.63 -4.85 -0.56
N TRP A 18 -11.23 -3.89 0.16
CA TRP A 18 -10.61 -3.27 1.32
C TRP A 18 -11.21 -3.87 2.59
N SER A 19 -10.37 -4.33 3.51
CA SER A 19 -10.86 -4.92 4.76
C SER A 19 -9.87 -4.75 5.91
N GLY A 20 -10.39 -4.26 7.04
CA GLY A 20 -9.67 -4.24 8.32
C GLY A 20 -9.66 -5.56 9.08
N ALA A 21 -10.19 -6.63 8.50
CA ALA A 21 -10.13 -7.98 9.08
C ALA A 21 -8.87 -8.77 8.66
N LEU A 22 -8.08 -8.24 7.71
CA LEU A 22 -6.93 -8.94 7.12
C LEU A 22 -5.63 -8.82 7.96
N HIS A 23 -5.74 -8.59 9.27
CA HIS A 23 -4.60 -8.47 10.18
C HIS A 23 -4.30 -9.79 10.87
N ALA A 24 -3.35 -10.55 10.32
CA ALA A 24 -2.90 -11.81 10.92
C ALA A 24 -2.32 -11.62 12.34
N SER A 25 -1.73 -10.46 12.62
CA SER A 25 -1.17 -10.12 13.95
C SER A 25 -2.23 -9.91 15.05
N ARG A 26 -3.50 -9.80 14.70
CA ARG A 26 -4.60 -9.45 15.63
C ARG A 26 -5.53 -10.62 15.94
N VAL A 27 -5.23 -11.82 15.44
CA VAL A 27 -6.08 -13.00 15.56
C VAL A 27 -5.26 -14.20 16.08
N ASP A 28 -5.97 -15.21 16.57
CA ASP A 28 -5.37 -16.51 16.90
C ASP A 28 -5.21 -17.40 15.66
N ASP A 29 -4.73 -18.62 15.85
CA ASP A 29 -4.52 -19.59 14.76
C ASP A 29 -5.79 -19.88 13.96
N ALA A 30 -6.95 -19.90 14.62
CA ALA A 30 -8.23 -20.15 13.95
C ALA A 30 -8.61 -18.96 13.07
N GLY A 31 -8.45 -17.73 13.57
CA GLY A 31 -8.65 -16.52 12.79
C GLY A 31 -7.64 -16.39 11.64
N GLY A 32 -6.39 -16.79 11.85
CA GLY A 32 -5.37 -16.82 10.80
C GLY A 32 -5.75 -17.76 9.64
N LYS A 33 -6.30 -18.94 9.95
CA LYS A 33 -6.83 -19.87 8.95
C LYS A 33 -8.03 -19.28 8.21
N ALA A 34 -8.97 -18.65 8.93
CA ALA A 34 -10.12 -18.01 8.33
C ALA A 34 -9.73 -16.87 7.37
N ILE A 35 -8.70 -16.08 7.72
CA ILE A 35 -8.14 -15.06 6.82
C ILE A 35 -7.55 -15.71 5.55
N ALA A 36 -6.78 -16.79 5.69
CA ALA A 36 -6.19 -17.48 4.55
C ALA A 36 -7.26 -18.10 3.62
N GLU A 37 -8.30 -18.71 4.17
CA GLU A 37 -9.44 -19.24 3.42
C GLU A 37 -10.18 -18.12 2.67
N ALA A 38 -10.47 -17.00 3.35
CA ALA A 38 -11.12 -15.85 2.73
C ALA A 38 -10.25 -15.26 1.60
N LEU A 39 -8.93 -15.15 1.79
CA LEU A 39 -8.03 -14.67 0.74
C LEU A 39 -8.04 -15.59 -0.48
N ALA A 40 -8.00 -16.91 -0.28
CA ALA A 40 -8.08 -17.87 -1.37
C ALA A 40 -9.41 -17.76 -2.14
N GLU A 41 -10.54 -17.60 -1.43
CA GLU A 41 -11.85 -17.38 -2.04
C GLU A 41 -11.89 -16.07 -2.85
N LEU A 42 -11.32 -14.98 -2.33
CA LEU A 42 -11.24 -13.70 -3.05
C LEU A 42 -10.44 -13.83 -4.35
N GLU A 43 -9.38 -14.64 -4.38
CA GLU A 43 -8.65 -14.94 -5.62
C GLU A 43 -9.49 -15.75 -6.61
N GLU A 44 -10.20 -16.77 -6.15
CA GLU A 44 -11.07 -17.62 -6.98
C GLU A 44 -12.24 -16.84 -7.58
N LEU A 45 -12.76 -15.85 -6.84
CA LEU A 45 -13.77 -14.91 -7.33
C LEU A 45 -13.22 -13.89 -8.33
N GLY A 46 -11.90 -13.83 -8.53
CA GLY A 46 -11.26 -12.99 -9.53
C GLY A 46 -11.12 -11.51 -9.12
N TYR A 47 -11.12 -11.20 -7.83
CA TYR A 47 -10.78 -9.85 -7.37
C TYR A 47 -9.32 -9.52 -7.71
N GLY A 48 -9.07 -8.28 -8.12
CA GLY A 48 -7.75 -7.88 -8.61
C GLY A 48 -6.77 -7.46 -7.52
N THR A 49 -7.29 -6.93 -6.41
CA THR A 49 -6.47 -6.45 -5.30
C THR A 49 -7.16 -6.69 -3.96
N VAL A 50 -6.38 -7.04 -2.93
CA VAL A 50 -6.78 -6.91 -1.53
C VAL A 50 -6.00 -5.78 -0.85
N TRP A 51 -6.72 -4.90 -0.16
CA TRP A 51 -6.18 -3.80 0.63
C TRP A 51 -6.33 -4.12 2.11
N ILE A 52 -5.20 -4.28 2.81
CA ILE A 52 -5.17 -4.56 4.24
C ILE A 52 -5.45 -3.24 4.98
N GLY A 53 -6.71 -3.07 5.37
CA GLY A 53 -7.26 -1.83 5.89
C GLY A 53 -6.86 -1.54 7.33
N GLY A 54 -6.59 -0.29 7.70
CA GLY A 54 -6.49 0.09 9.12
C GLY A 54 -5.11 -0.08 9.76
N SER A 55 -4.10 0.51 9.12
CA SER A 55 -2.70 0.57 9.60
C SER A 55 -2.09 -0.81 9.84
N PRO A 56 -1.97 -1.66 8.79
CA PRO A 56 -1.27 -2.93 8.89
C PRO A 56 0.22 -2.75 9.18
N THR A 57 0.79 -3.74 9.85
CA THR A 57 2.24 -3.84 10.02
C THR A 57 2.87 -4.48 8.78
N PRO A 58 4.21 -4.38 8.62
CA PRO A 58 4.91 -5.13 7.58
C PRO A 58 4.70 -6.65 7.67
N GLU A 59 4.53 -7.19 8.88
CA GLU A 59 4.27 -8.62 9.12
C GLU A 59 2.86 -9.02 8.65
N ASP A 60 1.84 -8.18 8.90
CA ASP A 60 0.49 -8.39 8.34
C ASP A 60 0.56 -8.47 6.81
N ALA A 61 1.30 -7.56 6.18
CA ALA A 61 1.50 -7.55 4.74
C ALA A 61 2.19 -8.82 4.24
N ALA A 62 3.28 -9.24 4.87
CA ALA A 62 4.00 -10.45 4.52
C ALA A 62 3.12 -11.71 4.65
N ALA A 63 2.30 -11.79 5.71
CA ALA A 63 1.38 -12.90 5.93
C ALA A 63 0.31 -12.99 4.83
N VAL A 64 -0.31 -11.87 4.46
CA VAL A 64 -1.33 -11.83 3.39
C VAL A 64 -0.71 -12.15 2.02
N VAL A 65 0.51 -11.68 1.75
CA VAL A 65 1.25 -12.06 0.54
C VAL A 65 1.52 -13.56 0.51
N ALA A 66 1.98 -14.15 1.61
CA ALA A 66 2.25 -15.59 1.69
C ALA A 66 0.99 -16.46 1.54
N ALA A 67 -0.17 -15.97 2.00
CA ALA A 67 -1.46 -16.65 1.91
C ALA A 67 -2.13 -16.56 0.52
N THR A 68 -1.56 -15.78 -0.40
CA THR A 68 -2.11 -15.56 -1.74
C THR A 68 -1.16 -16.04 -2.84
N ARG A 69 -1.67 -16.22 -4.06
CA ARG A 69 -0.89 -16.74 -5.20
C ARG A 69 -0.68 -15.72 -6.31
N SER A 70 -1.70 -14.94 -6.63
CA SER A 70 -1.79 -14.14 -7.86
C SER A 70 -2.36 -12.74 -7.65
N ILE A 71 -3.27 -12.55 -6.69
CA ILE A 71 -3.88 -11.25 -6.41
C ILE A 71 -2.85 -10.22 -5.95
N THR A 72 -3.05 -8.96 -6.35
CA THR A 72 -2.25 -7.85 -5.83
C THR A 72 -2.59 -7.63 -4.36
N VAL A 73 -1.57 -7.49 -3.53
CA VAL A 73 -1.72 -7.20 -2.10
C VAL A 73 -1.19 -5.80 -1.84
N ALA A 74 -2.01 -4.97 -1.20
CA ALA A 74 -1.63 -3.61 -0.86
C ALA A 74 -1.93 -3.27 0.61
N THR A 75 -1.07 -2.48 1.25
CA THR A 75 -1.39 -1.93 2.57
C THR A 75 -2.36 -0.75 2.41
N GLY A 76 -3.42 -0.72 3.23
CA GLY A 76 -4.47 0.29 3.21
C GLY A 76 -4.66 1.01 4.56
N ILE A 77 -3.71 1.76 5.11
CA ILE A 77 -2.36 2.02 4.65
C ILE A 77 -1.42 2.00 5.85
N LEU A 78 -0.17 1.59 5.63
CA LEU A 78 0.86 1.58 6.66
C LEU A 78 1.18 3.03 7.08
N SER A 79 1.24 3.25 8.38
CA SER A 79 1.55 4.56 8.96
C SER A 79 3.07 4.75 9.06
N ILE A 80 3.59 5.84 8.49
CA ILE A 80 5.03 6.18 8.57
C ILE A 80 5.51 6.49 10.00
N TRP A 81 4.57 6.63 10.94
CA TRP A 81 4.86 6.91 12.35
C TRP A 81 5.02 5.64 13.19
N ASN A 82 4.57 4.50 12.67
CA ASN A 82 4.55 3.23 13.41
C ASN A 82 5.72 2.33 13.04
N HIS A 83 6.26 2.48 11.83
CA HIS A 83 7.38 1.70 11.32
C HIS A 83 8.32 2.62 10.58
N THR A 84 9.63 2.40 10.72
CA THR A 84 10.64 3.16 9.97
C THR A 84 10.64 2.76 8.49
N ALA A 85 11.32 3.54 7.65
CA ALA A 85 11.48 3.21 6.24
C ALA A 85 12.32 1.95 6.07
N GLU A 86 13.34 1.78 6.91
CA GLU A 86 14.26 0.65 6.91
C GLU A 86 13.54 -0.65 7.33
N GLU A 87 12.67 -0.59 8.34
CA GLU A 87 11.84 -1.74 8.76
C GLU A 87 10.90 -2.17 7.63
N ALA A 88 10.20 -1.22 7.01
CA ALA A 88 9.32 -1.50 5.88
C ALA A 88 10.09 -2.07 4.68
N ALA A 89 11.24 -1.48 4.32
CA ALA A 89 12.08 -1.96 3.22
C ALA A 89 12.60 -3.37 3.49
N ALA A 90 13.08 -3.65 4.70
CA ALA A 90 13.57 -4.97 5.08
C ALA A 90 12.47 -6.04 4.99
N ALA A 91 11.28 -5.75 5.51
CA ALA A 91 10.15 -6.68 5.45
C ALA A 91 9.71 -6.96 4.00
N ILE A 92 9.63 -5.94 3.15
CA ILE A 92 9.30 -6.09 1.72
C ILE A 92 10.37 -6.90 0.99
N SER A 93 11.63 -6.67 1.33
CA SER A 93 12.77 -7.39 0.76
C SER A 93 12.81 -8.85 1.19
N ALA A 94 12.26 -9.19 2.36
CA ALA A 94 12.17 -10.57 2.83
C ALA A 94 11.07 -11.38 2.12
N ILE A 95 10.07 -10.74 1.50
CA ILE A 95 9.05 -11.41 0.69
C ILE A 95 9.73 -12.10 -0.51
N ASP A 96 9.31 -13.32 -0.85
CA ASP A 96 9.82 -14.04 -2.02
C ASP A 96 9.80 -13.16 -3.30
N PRO A 97 10.86 -13.14 -4.12
CA PRO A 97 10.94 -12.28 -5.31
C PRO A 97 9.77 -12.42 -6.30
N GLY A 98 9.20 -13.62 -6.45
CA GLY A 98 8.02 -13.85 -7.30
C GLY A 98 6.77 -13.23 -6.70
N ALA A 99 6.56 -13.42 -5.39
CA ALA A 99 5.43 -12.85 -4.66
C ALA A 99 5.54 -11.31 -4.48
N ARG A 100 6.76 -10.77 -4.39
CA ARG A 100 6.99 -9.32 -4.22
C ARG A 100 6.49 -8.50 -5.41
N ARG A 101 6.47 -9.07 -6.62
CA ARG A 101 6.00 -8.39 -7.85
C ARG A 101 4.54 -7.96 -7.78
N ARG A 102 3.74 -8.61 -6.94
CA ARG A 102 2.31 -8.33 -6.72
C ARG A 102 2.05 -7.65 -5.37
N PHE A 103 3.08 -7.17 -4.70
CA PHE A 103 2.95 -6.38 -3.48
C PHE A 103 3.09 -4.87 -3.76
N VAL A 104 2.24 -4.07 -3.12
CA VAL A 104 2.26 -2.60 -3.17
C VAL A 104 2.20 -2.01 -1.77
N LEU A 105 3.21 -1.20 -1.43
CA LEU A 105 3.28 -0.49 -0.17
C LEU A 105 2.43 0.80 -0.22
N GLY A 106 1.22 0.74 0.33
CA GLY A 106 0.43 1.94 0.63
C GLY A 106 0.88 2.61 1.92
N LEU A 107 1.25 3.89 1.82
CA LEU A 107 1.83 4.69 2.91
C LEU A 107 0.99 5.93 3.22
N GLY A 108 1.04 6.37 4.46
CA GLY A 108 0.48 7.67 4.82
C GLY A 108 0.75 8.08 6.24
N VAL A 109 0.21 9.25 6.57
CA VAL A 109 0.54 9.99 7.79
C VAL A 109 -0.49 9.79 8.89
N SER A 110 -1.47 8.90 8.74
CA SER A 110 -2.56 8.71 9.71
C SER A 110 -3.34 10.03 10.01
N HIS A 111 -4.10 10.05 11.10
CA HIS A 111 -4.87 11.19 11.59
C HIS A 111 -4.17 11.82 12.79
N GLY A 112 -3.93 13.13 12.74
CA GLY A 112 -3.18 13.88 13.76
C GLY A 112 -3.57 13.58 15.21
N PRO A 113 -4.87 13.55 15.57
CA PRO A 113 -5.30 13.24 16.93
C PRO A 113 -4.89 11.85 17.44
N MET A 114 -4.57 10.90 16.55
CA MET A 114 -4.18 9.53 16.88
C MET A 114 -2.66 9.35 16.95
N VAL A 115 -1.86 10.37 16.62
CA VAL A 115 -0.41 10.27 16.51
C VAL A 115 0.25 11.30 17.45
N PRO A 116 0.81 10.89 18.59
CA PRO A 116 1.44 11.80 19.55
C PRO A 116 2.56 12.65 18.95
N GLN A 117 3.33 12.09 18.02
CA GLN A 117 4.47 12.72 17.34
C GLN A 117 4.09 13.43 16.02
N TYR A 118 2.82 13.74 15.79
CA TYR A 118 2.37 14.29 14.51
C TYR A 118 2.89 15.72 14.28
N ALA A 119 3.95 15.84 13.50
CA ALA A 119 4.53 17.14 13.15
C ALA A 119 4.98 17.16 11.68
N LYS A 120 4.61 18.22 10.96
CA LYS A 120 5.01 18.45 9.55
C LYS A 120 4.81 17.20 8.65
N PRO A 121 3.58 16.67 8.54
CA PRO A 121 3.31 15.37 7.88
C PRO A 121 3.82 15.28 6.44
N TYR A 122 3.77 16.38 5.69
CA TYR A 122 4.34 16.44 4.34
C TYR A 122 5.86 16.22 4.35
N SER A 123 6.59 16.96 5.19
CA SER A 123 8.05 16.83 5.30
C SER A 123 8.44 15.44 5.80
N ALA A 124 7.70 14.90 6.78
CA ALA A 124 7.93 13.55 7.28
C ALA A 124 7.74 12.49 6.18
N MET A 125 6.68 12.61 5.36
CA MET A 125 6.50 11.71 4.22
C MET A 125 7.64 11.84 3.21
N VAL A 126 8.08 13.05 2.86
CA VAL A 126 9.23 13.24 1.94
C VAL A 126 10.47 12.53 2.48
N SER A 127 10.84 12.77 3.75
CA SER A 127 12.00 12.12 4.36
C SER A 127 11.87 10.60 4.41
N TYR A 128 10.67 10.09 4.68
CA TYR A 128 10.40 8.65 4.68
C TYR A 128 10.59 8.02 3.29
N LEU A 129 10.12 8.69 2.23
CA LEU A 129 10.31 8.22 0.84
C LEU A 129 11.78 8.30 0.42
N ASP A 130 12.52 9.31 0.87
CA ASP A 130 13.97 9.41 0.61
C ASP A 130 14.73 8.27 1.29
N ALA A 131 14.37 7.92 2.53
CA ALA A 131 14.96 6.78 3.23
C ALA A 131 14.59 5.43 2.58
N LEU A 132 13.34 5.26 2.12
CA LEU A 132 12.93 4.07 1.36
C LEU A 132 13.69 3.94 0.02
N ASP A 133 13.97 5.07 -0.63
CA ASP A 133 14.71 5.08 -1.89
C ASP A 133 16.21 4.82 -1.68
N ALA A 134 16.75 5.15 -0.50
CA ALA A 134 18.14 4.89 -0.13
C ALA A 134 18.39 3.51 0.50
N ALA A 135 17.34 2.78 0.87
CA ALA A 135 17.45 1.42 1.41
C ALA A 135 17.98 0.44 0.35
N GLU A 136 18.67 -0.62 0.80
CA GLU A 136 19.21 -1.67 -0.07
C GLU A 136 18.69 -3.05 0.36
N PRO A 137 17.87 -3.73 -0.46
CA PRO A 137 17.36 -3.27 -1.74
C PRO A 137 16.21 -2.25 -1.56
N SER A 138 16.13 -1.29 -2.49
CA SER A 138 15.08 -0.26 -2.46
C SER A 138 13.70 -0.85 -2.81
N VAL A 139 12.65 -0.32 -2.18
CA VAL A 139 11.26 -0.61 -2.57
C VAL A 139 10.94 -0.03 -3.95
N GLY A 140 11.51 1.13 -4.28
CA GLY A 140 11.27 1.83 -5.55
C GLY A 140 9.87 2.46 -5.66
N ALA A 141 9.78 3.54 -6.45
CA ALA A 141 8.52 4.27 -6.67
C ALA A 141 7.42 3.41 -7.33
N GLY A 142 7.80 2.38 -8.09
CA GLY A 142 6.90 1.46 -8.79
C GLY A 142 6.20 0.42 -7.90
N HIS A 143 6.50 0.38 -6.60
CA HIS A 143 5.90 -0.56 -5.65
C HIS A 143 5.23 0.14 -4.46
N ARG A 144 4.90 1.44 -4.58
CA ARG A 144 4.22 2.18 -3.51
C ARG A 144 3.10 3.06 -4.01
N VAL A 145 2.16 3.38 -3.14
CA VAL A 145 1.10 4.40 -3.32
C VAL A 145 0.97 5.24 -2.05
N LEU A 146 0.49 6.47 -2.15
CA LEU A 146 0.34 7.35 -0.99
C LEU A 146 -1.14 7.63 -0.68
N ALA A 147 -1.51 7.61 0.60
CA ALA A 147 -2.74 8.25 1.04
C ALA A 147 -2.55 9.77 0.95
N ALA A 148 -3.10 10.35 -0.11
CA ALA A 148 -2.90 11.74 -0.47
C ALA A 148 -4.25 12.43 -0.67
N LEU A 149 -4.58 13.35 0.25
CA LEU A 149 -5.81 14.15 0.18
C LEU A 149 -5.51 15.60 -0.23
N GLY A 150 -4.49 16.22 0.37
CA GLY A 150 -4.14 17.60 0.05
C GLY A 150 -3.38 17.74 -1.27
N PRO A 151 -3.48 18.89 -1.95
CA PRO A 151 -2.86 19.11 -3.28
C PRO A 151 -1.34 18.90 -3.29
N LYS A 152 -0.65 19.25 -2.19
CA LYS A 152 0.79 18.99 -2.06
C LYS A 152 1.11 17.49 -1.99
N MET A 153 0.31 16.71 -1.26
CA MET A 153 0.52 15.27 -1.13
C MET A 153 0.15 14.55 -2.43
N LEU A 154 -0.89 15.01 -3.14
CA LEU A 154 -1.25 14.48 -4.46
C LEU A 154 -0.13 14.72 -5.49
N LYS A 155 0.46 15.92 -5.49
CA LYS A 155 1.64 16.21 -6.33
C LYS A 155 2.84 15.33 -5.98
N LEU A 156 3.05 15.07 -4.68
CA LEU A 156 4.12 14.16 -4.24
C LEU A 156 3.86 12.72 -4.73
N ALA A 157 2.62 12.23 -4.60
CA ALA A 157 2.21 10.92 -5.08
C ALA A 157 2.45 10.77 -6.59
N ALA A 158 2.03 11.75 -7.39
CA ALA A 158 2.25 11.74 -8.84
C ALA A 158 3.72 11.59 -9.24
N GLY A 159 4.65 12.16 -8.45
CA GLY A 159 6.08 12.17 -8.77
C GLY A 159 6.91 11.07 -8.09
N ARG A 160 6.43 10.47 -7.00
CA ARG A 160 7.24 9.57 -6.15
C ARG A 160 6.57 8.23 -5.88
N SER A 161 5.39 7.94 -6.42
CA SER A 161 4.72 6.65 -6.25
C SER A 161 4.02 6.22 -7.53
N LEU A 162 3.40 5.04 -7.53
CA LEU A 162 2.48 4.64 -8.59
C LEU A 162 1.26 5.57 -8.69
N GLY A 163 0.93 6.29 -7.61
CA GLY A 163 -0.31 7.05 -7.51
C GLY A 163 -0.78 7.26 -6.07
N ALA A 164 -2.05 7.63 -5.92
CA ALA A 164 -2.70 7.85 -4.64
C ALA A 164 -3.75 6.78 -4.30
N HIS A 165 -3.87 6.44 -3.01
CA HIS A 165 -4.95 5.62 -2.48
C HIS A 165 -5.99 6.50 -1.78
N PRO A 166 -7.10 6.87 -2.45
CA PRO A 166 -8.19 7.61 -1.82
C PRO A 166 -9.00 6.68 -0.92
N TYR A 167 -9.27 7.11 0.33
CA TYR A 167 -10.12 6.38 1.28
C TYR A 167 -10.94 7.36 2.12
N LEU A 168 -12.23 7.04 2.34
CA LEU A 168 -13.21 7.89 3.04
C LEU A 168 -13.32 9.30 2.46
N VAL A 169 -13.34 9.40 1.14
CA VAL A 169 -13.48 10.66 0.40
C VAL A 169 -14.76 10.68 -0.42
N THR A 170 -15.17 11.88 -0.84
CA THR A 170 -16.28 12.05 -1.78
C THR A 170 -15.85 11.75 -3.21
N THR A 171 -16.83 11.48 -4.09
CA THR A 171 -16.59 11.31 -5.53
C THR A 171 -16.01 12.56 -6.17
N GLU A 172 -16.40 13.75 -5.70
CA GLU A 172 -15.85 15.03 -6.14
C GLU A 172 -14.36 15.14 -5.83
N HIS A 173 -13.96 14.77 -4.60
CA HIS A 173 -12.55 14.72 -4.24
C HIS A 173 -11.77 13.70 -5.07
N THR A 174 -12.35 12.54 -5.38
CA THR A 174 -11.72 11.56 -6.28
C THR A 174 -11.49 12.15 -7.67
N ALA A 175 -12.42 12.94 -8.21
CA ALA A 175 -12.25 13.61 -9.50
C ALA A 175 -11.14 14.67 -9.47
N GLU A 176 -11.08 15.47 -8.40
CA GLU A 176 -10.01 16.46 -8.18
C GLU A 176 -8.63 15.79 -8.07
N ALA A 177 -8.54 14.72 -7.26
CA ALA A 177 -7.33 13.93 -7.11
C ALA A 177 -6.89 13.35 -8.46
N ARG A 178 -7.83 12.80 -9.24
CA ARG A 178 -7.54 12.25 -10.57
C ARG A 178 -6.96 13.30 -11.50
N ALA A 179 -7.51 14.52 -11.51
CA ALA A 179 -6.99 15.63 -12.30
C ALA A 179 -5.58 16.06 -11.85
N ALA A 180 -5.34 16.12 -10.53
CA ALA A 180 -4.05 16.51 -9.97
C ALA A 180 -2.93 15.50 -10.23
N LEU A 181 -3.26 14.21 -10.25
CA LEU A 181 -2.31 13.12 -10.50
C LEU A 181 -1.93 12.96 -11.98
N GLY A 182 -2.76 13.45 -12.90
CA GLY A 182 -2.57 13.28 -14.35
C GLY A 182 -2.99 11.90 -14.86
N PRO A 183 -2.76 11.58 -16.15
CA PRO A 183 -3.26 10.35 -16.78
C PRO A 183 -2.46 9.08 -16.44
N ASP A 184 -1.19 9.21 -16.03
CA ASP A 184 -0.28 8.07 -15.91
C ASP A 184 -0.22 7.46 -14.50
N ALA A 185 -0.34 8.30 -13.46
CA ALA A 185 -0.39 7.84 -12.07
C ALA A 185 -1.74 7.19 -11.76
N LEU A 186 -1.79 6.26 -10.80
CA LEU A 186 -3.00 5.61 -10.29
C LEU A 186 -3.80 6.54 -9.37
#